data_AF-A0A4Q3S6G6-F1
#
_entry.id   AF-A0A4Q3S6G6-F1
#
_cell.length_a   1.000
_cell.length_b   1.000
_cell.length_c   1.000
_cell.angle_alpha   90.00
_cell.angle_beta   90.00
_cell.angle_gamma   90.00
#
_symmetry.space_group_name_H-M   'P 1'
#
loop_
_entity.id
_entity.type
_entity.pdbx_description
1 polymer ?
#
loop_
_entity_poly.entity_id
_entity_poly.type
_entity_poly.pdbx_seq_one_letter_code
_entity_poly.pdbx_strand_id
1 'polypeptide(L)'
;NTGAGYVIRRILRRAVRYAYSYLDYKKPLLNQLVIKVALQFKYVFPELYDQAEFVARVIKEEEESFLKTLDKGINRFNIYTGAGKPFNAENPGAVQPEDEDDIRKINDQQIIFKQRQAKEVAGDFAFELNDTYGFPIDLTTLMAREIGWTVDQAGFQKALQVQKDRSRAATALDTDDWVQLEESNKSAFVGYAGTENQTRLVKYRKVKTKGKESFQLVLQETPFYAESGGQVGDTGTLEFGTETIDITDTKKENDLFIQFADALPGNLTAGVTARVNAERRQRISVHHTATHLLHAALRTVLGTHVAQKGSLVNEEHLRFDFSHFTKMTDDEIHRTEQIVNEKIRQNIPVIIKWMNK
;
A
#
# COMPACT_ATOMS: atom_id res chain seq x y z
N ASN A 1 7.76 5.16 3.73
CA ASN A 1 9.07 5.48 3.12
C ASN A 1 8.97 6.54 2.02
N THR A 2 8.12 7.56 2.16
CA THR A 2 7.99 8.64 1.17
C THR A 2 7.89 9.99 1.88
N GLY A 3 8.27 11.07 1.19
CA GLY A 3 8.18 12.44 1.70
C GLY A 3 9.11 12.74 2.89
N ALA A 4 8.73 13.72 3.73
CA ALA A 4 9.53 14.19 4.85
C ALA A 4 9.89 13.09 5.87
N GLY A 5 8.98 12.13 6.11
CA GLY A 5 9.23 11.02 7.03
C GLY A 5 10.38 10.09 6.60
N TYR A 6 10.59 9.94 5.29
CA TYR A 6 11.75 9.18 4.77
C TYR A 6 13.07 9.86 5.13
N VAL A 7 13.14 11.18 4.95
CA VAL A 7 14.36 11.96 5.23
C VAL A 7 14.72 11.91 6.71
N ILE A 8 13.72 12.07 7.60
CA ILE A 8 13.91 12.01 9.05
C ILE A 8 14.45 10.64 9.46
N ARG A 9 13.81 9.57 8.97
CA ARG A 9 14.24 8.19 9.24
C ARG A 9 15.65 7.91 8.73
N ARG A 10 16.03 8.43 7.56
CA ARG A 10 17.39 8.33 7.03
C ARG A 10 18.42 8.96 7.97
N ILE A 11 18.16 10.17 8.47
CA ILE A 11 19.06 10.86 9.39
C ILE A 11 19.18 10.08 10.71
N LEU A 12 18.05 9.64 11.26
CA LEU A 12 18.02 8.86 12.49
C LEU A 12 18.83 7.56 12.37
N ARG A 13 18.57 6.76 11.33
CA ARG A 13 19.27 5.48 11.10
C ARG A 13 20.78 5.65 10.90
N ARG A 14 21.24 6.75 10.29
CA ARG A 14 22.67 7.07 10.19
C ARG A 14 23.30 7.31 11.56
N ALA A 15 22.63 8.06 12.44
CA ALA A 15 23.09 8.32 13.78
C ALA A 15 23.10 7.03 14.65
N VAL A 16 22.07 6.19 14.54
CA VAL A 16 22.03 4.87 15.21
C VAL A 16 23.18 3.99 14.74
N ARG A 17 23.43 3.92 13.43
CA ARG A 17 24.56 3.16 12.88
C ARG A 17 25.90 3.69 13.39
N TYR A 18 26.06 5.00 13.49
CA TYR A 18 27.28 5.59 14.05
C TYR A 18 27.51 5.15 15.50
N ALA A 19 26.48 5.26 16.34
CA ALA A 19 26.54 4.79 17.73
C ALA A 19 26.86 3.29 17.83
N TYR A 20 26.26 2.47 16.97
CA TYR A 20 26.50 1.03 16.91
C TYR A 20 27.93 0.68 16.49
N SER A 21 28.44 1.30 15.43
CA SER A 21 29.73 0.93 14.81
C SER A 21 30.96 1.56 15.46
N TYR A 22 30.86 2.79 16.00
CA TYR A 22 32.02 3.56 16.46
C TYR A 22 32.04 3.83 17.95
N LEU A 23 30.88 3.85 18.61
CA LEU A 23 30.77 4.10 20.06
C LEU A 23 30.54 2.82 20.86
N ASP A 24 30.47 1.67 20.19
CA ASP A 24 30.09 0.36 20.76
C ASP A 24 28.78 0.41 21.57
N TYR A 25 27.86 1.30 21.19
CA TYR A 25 26.58 1.48 21.87
C TYR A 25 25.45 0.83 21.07
N LYS A 26 25.01 -0.35 21.52
CA LYS A 26 24.06 -1.21 20.80
C LYS A 26 22.61 -1.15 21.31
N LYS A 27 22.27 -0.09 22.04
CA LYS A 27 20.94 0.16 22.61
C LYS A 27 20.38 1.48 22.07
N PRO A 28 19.06 1.73 22.15
CA PRO A 28 18.47 3.04 21.82
C PRO A 28 19.12 4.15 22.65
N LEU A 29 19.64 5.18 21.99
CA LEU A 29 20.39 6.28 22.61
C LEU A 29 19.73 7.62 22.33
N LEU A 30 19.32 7.84 21.08
CA LEU A 30 18.87 9.16 20.62
C LEU A 30 17.56 9.55 21.29
N ASN A 31 16.68 8.59 21.58
CA ASN A 31 15.47 8.82 22.35
C ASN A 31 15.74 9.44 23.74
N GLN A 32 16.85 9.07 24.38
CA GLN A 32 17.23 9.58 25.72
C GLN A 32 17.68 11.04 25.67
N LEU A 33 18.12 11.51 24.50
CA LEU A 33 18.60 12.88 24.30
C LEU A 33 17.47 13.87 23.99
N VAL A 34 16.31 13.37 23.50
CA VAL A 34 15.18 14.21 23.06
C VAL A 34 14.73 15.17 24.15
N ILE A 35 14.54 14.67 25.38
CA ILE A 35 14.06 15.50 26.49
C ILE A 35 15.04 16.64 26.78
N LYS A 36 16.35 16.36 26.79
CA LYS A 36 17.38 17.38 27.03
C LYS A 36 17.40 18.45 25.95
N VAL A 37 17.28 18.04 24.68
CA VAL A 37 17.22 18.98 23.55
C VAL A 37 15.94 19.81 23.62
N ALA A 38 14.78 19.19 23.86
CA ALA A 38 13.52 19.90 23.97
C ALA A 38 13.50 20.92 25.12
N LEU A 39 14.11 20.58 26.27
CA LEU A 39 14.32 21.51 27.39
C LEU A 39 15.14 22.74 26.99
N GLN A 40 16.24 22.54 26.26
CA GLN A 40 17.11 23.64 25.80
C GLN A 40 16.38 24.61 24.87
N PHE A 41 15.45 24.11 24.06
CA PHE A 41 14.71 24.90 23.08
C PHE A 41 13.31 25.32 23.52
N LYS A 42 12.91 25.06 24.78
CA LYS A 42 11.55 25.28 25.27
C LYS A 42 10.98 26.68 25.00
N TYR A 43 11.81 27.72 25.08
CA TYR A 43 11.37 29.11 24.88
C TYR A 43 11.34 29.54 23.41
N VAL A 44 11.89 28.73 22.50
CA VAL A 44 11.92 28.99 21.05
C VAL A 44 10.91 28.11 20.31
N PHE A 45 10.80 26.84 20.72
CA PHE A 45 9.90 25.83 20.15
C PHE A 45 9.09 25.15 21.27
N PRO A 46 8.11 25.85 21.87
CA PRO A 46 7.31 25.31 22.98
C PRO A 46 6.57 24.01 22.59
N GLU A 47 6.11 23.90 21.35
CA GLU A 47 5.45 22.71 20.82
C GLU A 47 6.34 21.46 20.81
N LEU A 48 7.66 21.62 20.66
CA LEU A 48 8.62 20.52 20.74
C LEU A 48 8.73 20.01 22.17
N TYR A 49 8.71 20.91 23.16
CA TYR A 49 8.74 20.55 24.57
C TYR A 49 7.46 19.81 24.98
N ASP A 50 6.30 20.31 24.57
CA ASP A 50 5.00 19.70 24.88
C ASP A 50 4.86 18.30 24.27
N GLN A 51 5.53 18.03 23.14
CA GLN A 51 5.51 16.74 22.46
C GLN A 51 6.76 15.87 22.74
N ALA A 52 7.65 16.28 23.64
CA ALA A 52 8.97 15.66 23.81
C ALA A 52 8.88 14.16 24.15
N GLU A 53 7.96 13.77 25.02
CA GLU A 53 7.76 12.36 25.39
C GLU A 53 7.27 11.52 24.21
N PHE A 54 6.36 12.07 23.41
CA PHE A 54 5.85 11.41 22.22
C PHE A 54 6.98 11.23 21.19
N VAL A 55 7.73 12.28 20.89
CA VAL A 55 8.88 12.23 19.97
C VAL A 55 9.93 11.22 20.47
N ALA A 56 10.22 11.21 21.77
CA ALA A 56 11.16 10.25 22.35
C ALA A 56 10.69 8.81 22.16
N ARG A 57 9.39 8.53 22.33
CA ARG A 57 8.82 7.19 22.11
C ARG A 57 8.93 6.75 20.65
N VAL A 58 8.57 7.64 19.72
CA VAL A 58 8.68 7.40 18.28
C VAL A 58 10.12 7.10 17.87
N ILE A 59 11.07 7.89 18.35
CA ILE A 59 12.50 7.67 18.08
C ILE A 59 12.95 6.32 18.66
N LYS A 60 12.57 6.02 19.91
CA LYS A 60 12.94 4.75 20.57
C LYS A 60 12.49 3.55 19.76
N GLU A 61 11.24 3.52 19.28
CA GLU A 61 10.73 2.39 18.52
C GLU A 61 11.42 2.23 17.16
N GLU A 62 11.70 3.34 16.46
CA GLU A 62 12.46 3.29 15.22
C GLU A 62 13.91 2.82 15.46
N GLU A 63 14.55 3.26 16.56
CA GLU A 63 15.87 2.76 16.98
C GLU A 63 15.83 1.25 17.26
N GLU A 64 14.87 0.76 18.06
CA GLU A 64 14.73 -0.66 18.41
C GLU A 64 14.44 -1.52 17.18
N SER A 65 13.53 -1.08 16.31
CA SER A 65 13.19 -1.77 15.07
C SER A 65 14.40 -1.86 14.16
N PHE A 66 15.15 -0.77 14.02
CA PHE A 66 16.31 -0.72 13.15
C PHE A 66 17.50 -1.50 13.72
N LEU A 67 17.77 -1.44 15.03
CA LEU A 67 18.84 -2.22 15.68
C LEU A 67 18.67 -3.73 15.48
N LYS A 68 17.42 -4.23 15.45
CA LYS A 68 17.12 -5.66 15.19
C LYS A 68 17.57 -6.12 13.80
N THR A 69 17.57 -5.23 12.80
CA THR A 69 17.93 -5.56 11.42
C THR A 69 19.35 -5.12 11.05
N LEU A 70 19.89 -4.13 11.77
CA LEU A 70 21.17 -3.49 11.51
C LEU A 70 22.32 -4.49 11.46
N ASP A 71 22.45 -5.34 12.47
CA ASP A 71 23.56 -6.30 12.56
C ASP A 71 23.57 -7.29 11.38
N LYS A 72 22.38 -7.85 11.05
CA LYS A 72 22.22 -8.75 9.90
C LYS A 72 22.59 -8.08 8.59
N GLY A 73 22.14 -6.83 8.39
CA GLY A 73 22.46 -6.04 7.20
C GLY A 73 23.95 -5.74 7.07
N ILE A 74 24.61 -5.32 8.15
CA ILE A 74 26.06 -5.08 8.18
C ILE A 74 26.83 -6.36 7.87
N ASN A 75 26.47 -7.48 8.51
CA ASN A 75 27.14 -8.76 8.30
C ASN A 75 26.98 -9.23 6.85
N ARG A 76 25.78 -9.14 6.27
CA ARG A 76 25.52 -9.48 4.87
C ARG A 76 26.33 -8.60 3.91
N PHE A 77 26.40 -7.29 4.18
CA PHE A 77 27.22 -6.35 3.40
C PHE A 77 28.72 -6.67 3.48
N ASN A 78 29.24 -6.97 4.67
CA ASN A 78 30.65 -7.31 4.88
C ASN A 78 31.02 -8.62 4.18
N ILE A 79 30.14 -9.64 4.25
CA ILE A 79 30.31 -10.91 3.52
C ILE A 79 30.38 -10.65 2.03
N TYR A 80 29.50 -9.81 1.49
CA TYR A 80 29.47 -9.49 0.05
C TYR A 80 30.74 -8.75 -0.39
N THR A 81 31.15 -7.72 0.35
CA THR A 81 32.33 -6.89 0.00
C THR A 81 33.67 -7.54 0.32
N GLY A 82 33.69 -8.57 1.17
CA GLY A 82 34.94 -9.18 1.66
C GLY A 82 35.64 -8.36 2.74
N ALA A 83 34.99 -7.32 3.28
CA ALA A 83 35.51 -6.53 4.38
C ALA A 83 35.73 -7.41 5.63
N GLY A 84 37.01 -7.70 5.96
CA GLY A 84 37.40 -8.50 7.13
C GLY A 84 38.21 -9.78 6.84
N LYS A 85 38.43 -10.16 5.57
CA LYS A 85 39.40 -11.21 5.18
C LYS A 85 40.19 -10.77 3.93
N PRO A 86 41.50 -11.05 3.83
CA PRO A 86 42.22 -10.82 2.58
C PRO A 86 41.56 -11.61 1.44
N PHE A 87 41.34 -10.93 0.32
CA PHE A 87 40.81 -11.55 -0.89
C PHE A 87 41.90 -12.43 -1.53
N ASN A 88 41.93 -13.71 -1.19
CA ASN A 88 42.72 -14.70 -1.91
C ASN A 88 41.93 -15.13 -3.15
N ALA A 89 42.32 -14.58 -4.30
CA ALA A 89 41.63 -14.79 -5.57
C ALA A 89 42.14 -16.05 -6.27
N GLU A 90 41.54 -17.21 -6.01
CA GLU A 90 41.44 -18.22 -7.06
C GLU A 90 40.16 -17.91 -7.86
N ASN A 91 40.28 -17.83 -9.18
CA ASN A 91 39.17 -17.51 -10.08
C ASN A 91 38.13 -18.65 -10.00
N PRO A 92 36.88 -18.42 -9.54
CA PRO A 92 35.88 -19.48 -9.41
C PRO A 92 35.48 -20.13 -10.74
N GLY A 93 35.89 -19.56 -11.89
CA GLY A 93 35.77 -20.20 -13.20
C GLY A 93 36.73 -21.38 -13.47
N ALA A 94 37.54 -21.81 -12.50
CA ALA A 94 38.44 -22.95 -12.64
C ALA A 94 37.82 -24.31 -12.26
N VAL A 95 36.60 -24.33 -11.72
CA VAL A 95 35.89 -25.55 -11.30
C VAL A 95 34.88 -25.97 -12.38
N GLN A 96 34.95 -27.22 -12.85
CA GLN A 96 33.95 -27.78 -13.76
C GLN A 96 32.63 -28.03 -13.00
N PRO A 97 31.49 -27.48 -13.43
CA PRO A 97 30.21 -27.74 -12.79
C PRO A 97 29.77 -29.18 -13.02
N GLU A 98 29.30 -29.85 -11.97
CA GLU A 98 28.75 -31.22 -12.06
C GLU A 98 27.22 -31.18 -12.30
N ASP A 99 26.50 -30.22 -11.69
CA ASP A 99 25.03 -30.11 -11.78
C ASP A 99 24.52 -28.67 -12.05
N GLU A 100 23.21 -28.51 -12.37
CA GLU A 100 22.57 -27.20 -12.60
C GLU A 100 22.65 -26.24 -11.40
N ASP A 101 22.62 -26.77 -10.17
CA ASP A 101 22.77 -25.97 -8.96
C ASP A 101 24.21 -25.46 -8.78
N ASP A 102 25.21 -26.19 -9.31
CA ASP A 102 26.60 -25.73 -9.32
C ASP A 102 26.81 -24.62 -10.35
N ILE A 103 26.15 -24.71 -11.51
CA ILE A 103 26.18 -23.65 -12.53
C ILE A 103 25.64 -22.33 -11.95
N ARG A 104 24.53 -22.36 -11.21
CA ARG A 104 23.96 -21.16 -10.57
C ARG A 104 24.90 -20.57 -9.52
N LYS A 105 25.45 -21.40 -8.63
CA LYS A 105 26.38 -20.96 -7.59
C LYS A 105 27.68 -20.39 -8.18
N ILE A 106 28.22 -21.00 -9.24
CA ILE A 106 29.41 -20.52 -9.94
C ILE A 106 29.14 -19.18 -10.61
N ASN A 107 27.98 -19.00 -11.25
CA ASN A 107 27.59 -17.73 -11.85
C ASN A 107 27.46 -16.61 -10.80
N ASP A 108 26.80 -16.89 -9.67
CA ASP A 108 26.69 -15.93 -8.57
C ASP A 108 28.06 -15.55 -8.01
N GLN A 109 28.96 -16.53 -7.84
CA GLN A 109 30.34 -16.29 -7.39
C GLN A 109 31.17 -15.50 -8.40
N GLN A 110 31.00 -15.74 -9.71
CA GLN A 110 31.67 -14.97 -10.76
C GLN A 110 31.15 -13.53 -10.84
N ILE A 111 29.85 -13.31 -10.66
CA ILE A 111 29.23 -11.98 -10.60
C ILE A 111 29.77 -11.20 -9.40
N ILE A 112 29.76 -11.83 -8.21
CA ILE A 112 30.34 -11.24 -6.99
C ILE A 112 31.81 -10.93 -7.22
N PHE A 113 32.60 -11.86 -7.78
CA PHE A 113 34.02 -11.66 -8.08
C PHE A 113 34.29 -10.46 -8.99
N LYS A 114 33.52 -10.31 -10.08
CA LYS A 114 33.61 -9.15 -10.99
C LYS A 114 33.25 -7.84 -10.29
N GLN A 115 32.21 -7.84 -9.47
CA GLN A 115 31.77 -6.67 -8.70
C GLN A 115 32.79 -6.25 -7.64
N ARG A 116 33.45 -7.22 -6.99
CA ARG A 116 34.57 -6.95 -6.09
C ARG A 116 35.75 -6.29 -6.80
N GLN A 117 36.09 -6.73 -8.01
CA GLN A 117 37.13 -6.06 -8.82
C GLN A 117 36.72 -4.65 -9.23
N ALA A 118 35.46 -4.46 -9.62
CA ALA A 118 34.91 -3.16 -10.01
C ALA A 118 34.71 -2.20 -8.83
N LYS A 119 34.86 -2.66 -7.59
CA LYS A 119 34.54 -1.89 -6.37
C LYS A 119 33.12 -1.31 -6.42
N GLU A 120 32.17 -2.15 -6.83
CA GLU A 120 30.78 -1.77 -7.00
C GLU A 120 29.88 -2.81 -6.32
N VAL A 121 28.85 -2.33 -5.62
CA VAL A 121 27.80 -3.17 -5.06
C VAL A 121 26.66 -3.26 -6.07
N ALA A 122 26.31 -4.50 -6.42
CA ALA A 122 25.24 -4.79 -7.37
C ALA A 122 23.90 -4.20 -6.94
N GLY A 123 23.13 -3.73 -7.93
CA GLY A 123 21.81 -3.15 -7.67
C GLY A 123 20.79 -4.16 -7.13
N ASP A 124 20.84 -5.42 -7.59
CA ASP A 124 20.00 -6.52 -7.12
C ASP A 124 20.33 -6.93 -5.66
N PHE A 125 21.61 -7.01 -5.31
CA PHE A 125 22.04 -7.25 -3.93
C PHE A 125 21.68 -6.07 -3.01
N ALA A 126 21.87 -4.83 -3.47
CA ALA A 126 21.43 -3.65 -2.72
C ALA A 126 19.91 -3.63 -2.53
N PHE A 127 19.15 -4.14 -3.51
CA PHE A 127 17.71 -4.33 -3.41
C PHE A 127 17.34 -5.43 -2.41
N GLU A 128 18.03 -6.58 -2.43
CA GLU A 128 17.88 -7.67 -1.45
C GLU A 128 18.10 -7.18 -0.02
N LEU A 129 19.17 -6.40 0.21
CA LEU A 129 19.44 -5.79 1.52
C LEU A 129 18.26 -4.92 1.99
N ASN A 130 17.69 -4.13 1.09
CA ASN A 130 16.59 -3.23 1.42
C ASN A 130 15.25 -3.95 1.62
N ASP A 131 14.89 -4.88 0.73
CA ASP A 131 13.60 -5.57 0.71
C ASP A 131 13.54 -6.71 1.74
N THR A 132 14.56 -7.58 1.75
CA THR A 132 14.59 -8.79 2.59
C THR A 132 15.12 -8.53 3.99
N TYR A 133 16.20 -7.75 4.10
CA TYR A 133 16.89 -7.52 5.38
C TYR A 133 16.48 -6.20 6.06
N GLY A 134 15.62 -5.40 5.42
CA GLY A 134 15.22 -4.09 5.94
C GLY A 134 16.38 -3.11 6.08
N PHE A 135 17.48 -3.34 5.37
CA PHE A 135 18.71 -2.57 5.42
C PHE A 135 18.69 -1.45 4.36
N PRO A 136 18.58 -0.18 4.76
CA PRO A 136 18.30 0.92 3.83
C PRO A 136 19.37 1.10 2.76
N ILE A 137 18.95 1.36 1.52
CA ILE A 137 19.85 1.70 0.40
C ILE A 137 20.79 2.87 0.71
N ASP A 138 20.33 3.86 1.49
CA ASP A 138 21.17 4.99 1.92
C ASP A 138 22.36 4.53 2.77
N LEU A 139 22.17 3.52 3.62
CA LEU A 139 23.24 2.96 4.44
C LEU A 139 24.14 2.04 3.65
N THR A 140 23.59 1.24 2.73
CA THR A 140 24.39 0.48 1.76
C THR A 140 25.32 1.41 0.97
N THR A 141 24.78 2.54 0.50
CA THR A 141 25.55 3.56 -0.23
C THR A 141 26.62 4.22 0.65
N LEU A 142 26.28 4.53 1.90
CA LEU A 142 27.23 5.10 2.86
C LEU A 142 28.39 4.13 3.14
N MET A 143 28.09 2.87 3.42
CA MET A 143 29.09 1.84 3.70
C MET A 143 29.96 1.54 2.49
N ALA A 144 29.38 1.47 1.29
CA ALA A 144 30.15 1.33 0.05
C ALA A 144 31.17 2.47 -0.09
N ARG A 145 30.74 3.72 0.11
CA ARG A 145 31.65 4.88 0.03
C ARG A 145 32.78 4.83 1.04
N GLU A 146 32.53 4.35 2.27
CA GLU A 146 33.56 4.25 3.32
C GLU A 146 34.67 3.25 2.97
N ILE A 147 34.38 2.23 2.17
CA ILE A 147 35.38 1.28 1.66
C ILE A 147 35.90 1.65 0.26
N GLY A 148 35.53 2.82 -0.26
CA GLY A 148 35.93 3.29 -1.60
C GLY A 148 35.19 2.61 -2.75
N TRP A 149 33.99 2.10 -2.49
CA TRP A 149 33.11 1.45 -3.47
C TRP A 149 31.90 2.32 -3.82
N THR A 150 31.23 1.96 -4.89
CA THR A 150 29.95 2.55 -5.33
C THR A 150 28.81 1.53 -5.26
N VAL A 151 27.58 1.97 -5.47
CA VAL A 151 26.40 1.10 -5.57
C VAL A 151 25.77 1.34 -6.93
N ASP A 152 25.45 0.28 -7.66
CA ASP A 152 24.70 0.36 -8.91
C ASP A 152 23.25 0.78 -8.63
N GLN A 153 23.03 2.11 -8.65
CA GLN A 153 21.72 2.71 -8.45
C GLN A 153 20.75 2.38 -9.59
N ALA A 154 21.25 2.18 -10.81
CA ALA A 154 20.42 1.87 -11.96
C ALA A 154 19.84 0.45 -11.84
N GLY A 155 20.68 -0.53 -11.46
CA GLY A 155 20.25 -1.89 -11.15
C GLY A 155 19.27 -1.94 -9.99
N PHE A 156 19.51 -1.18 -8.92
CA PHE A 156 18.59 -1.10 -7.78
C PHE A 156 17.21 -0.58 -8.21
N GLN A 157 17.17 0.51 -8.98
CA GLN A 157 15.93 1.09 -9.46
C GLN A 157 15.19 0.15 -10.41
N LYS A 158 15.93 -0.60 -11.25
CA LYS A 158 15.36 -1.64 -12.11
C LYS A 158 14.70 -2.76 -11.30
N ALA A 159 15.36 -3.26 -10.25
CA ALA A 159 14.79 -4.28 -9.37
C ALA A 159 13.52 -3.78 -8.66
N LEU A 160 13.53 -2.54 -8.16
CA LEU A 160 12.37 -1.90 -7.57
C LEU A 160 11.20 -1.74 -8.56
N GLN A 161 11.51 -1.42 -9.82
CA GLN A 161 10.51 -1.28 -10.87
C GLN A 161 9.88 -2.63 -11.23
N VAL A 162 10.68 -3.70 -11.34
CA VAL A 162 10.19 -5.07 -11.57
C VAL A 162 9.23 -5.52 -10.46
N GLN A 163 9.55 -5.24 -9.19
CA GLN A 163 8.65 -5.53 -8.06
C GLN A 163 7.31 -4.78 -8.19
N LYS A 164 7.34 -3.49 -8.52
CA LYS A 164 6.13 -2.67 -8.72
C LYS A 164 5.29 -3.15 -9.90
N ASP A 165 5.94 -3.49 -11.00
CA ASP A 165 5.26 -3.94 -12.21
C ASP A 165 4.64 -5.32 -12.00
N ARG A 166 5.28 -6.21 -11.25
CA ARG A 166 4.67 -7.48 -10.82
C ARG A 166 3.39 -7.25 -10.00
N SER A 167 3.35 -6.22 -9.15
CA SER A 167 2.14 -5.84 -8.42
C SER A 167 1.04 -5.25 -9.32
N ARG A 168 1.40 -4.58 -10.42
CA ARG A 168 0.46 -3.93 -11.36
C ARG A 168 -0.06 -4.86 -12.46
N ALA A 169 0.79 -5.76 -12.96
CA ALA A 169 0.44 -6.72 -14.01
C ALA A 169 -0.68 -7.69 -13.60
N ALA A 170 -0.93 -7.84 -12.29
CA ALA A 170 -2.09 -8.56 -11.78
C ALA A 170 -3.45 -7.90 -12.13
N THR A 171 -3.47 -6.69 -12.70
CA THR A 171 -4.67 -5.86 -12.91
C THR A 171 -4.93 -5.46 -14.38
N ALA A 172 -4.08 -5.85 -15.34
CA ALA A 172 -4.28 -5.45 -16.74
C ALA A 172 -5.49 -6.20 -17.34
N LEU A 173 -6.54 -5.45 -17.69
CA LEU A 173 -7.73 -5.91 -18.42
C LEU A 173 -7.50 -5.62 -19.91
N ASP A 174 -7.59 -6.65 -20.75
CA ASP A 174 -7.62 -6.49 -22.20
C ASP A 174 -9.07 -6.22 -22.61
N THR A 175 -9.36 -5.03 -23.14
CA THR A 175 -10.72 -4.57 -23.42
C THR A 175 -10.90 -4.31 -24.91
N ASP A 176 -11.98 -4.82 -25.49
CA ASP A 176 -12.41 -4.45 -26.84
C ASP A 176 -13.00 -3.03 -26.85
N ASP A 177 -13.21 -2.48 -28.06
CA ASP A 177 -13.89 -1.21 -28.26
C ASP A 177 -15.35 -1.25 -27.78
N TRP A 178 -15.86 -0.07 -27.39
CA TRP A 178 -17.26 0.06 -26.99
C TRP A 178 -18.21 -0.13 -28.18
N VAL A 179 -19.18 -1.02 -28.02
CA VAL A 179 -20.33 -1.13 -28.91
C VAL A 179 -21.43 -0.22 -28.37
N GLN A 180 -21.73 0.85 -29.11
CA GLN A 180 -22.73 1.83 -28.73
C GLN A 180 -24.11 1.45 -29.25
N LEU A 181 -25.11 1.45 -28.37
CA LEU A 181 -26.50 1.10 -28.67
C LEU A 181 -27.40 2.34 -28.76
N GLU A 182 -27.12 3.36 -27.96
CA GLU A 182 -27.81 4.67 -28.01
C GLU A 182 -26.82 5.83 -28.11
N GLU A 183 -27.21 6.94 -28.74
CA GLU A 183 -26.35 8.14 -28.91
C GLU A 183 -26.05 8.86 -27.58
N SER A 184 -26.91 8.69 -26.56
CA SER A 184 -26.76 9.35 -25.26
C SER A 184 -25.65 8.70 -24.42
N ASN A 185 -24.53 9.40 -24.25
CA ASN A 185 -23.42 8.95 -23.40
C ASN A 185 -23.62 9.19 -21.88
N LYS A 186 -24.82 9.58 -21.43
CA LYS A 186 -25.04 9.90 -20.01
C LYS A 186 -25.31 8.63 -19.22
N SER A 187 -24.51 8.42 -18.18
CA SER A 187 -24.73 7.42 -17.13
C SER A 187 -24.92 8.15 -15.80
N ALA A 188 -26.16 8.22 -15.30
CA ALA A 188 -26.47 8.91 -14.05
C ALA A 188 -26.63 7.93 -12.90
N PHE A 189 -26.03 8.26 -11.75
CA PHE A 189 -26.21 7.47 -10.54
C PHE A 189 -27.47 7.90 -9.79
N VAL A 190 -28.41 6.97 -9.60
CA VAL A 190 -29.69 7.17 -8.90
C VAL A 190 -29.79 6.36 -7.61
N GLY A 191 -28.72 5.65 -7.23
CA GLY A 191 -28.71 4.72 -6.08
C GLY A 191 -28.82 5.36 -4.70
N TYR A 192 -28.91 6.70 -4.62
CA TYR A 192 -29.27 7.41 -3.39
C TYR A 192 -30.78 7.40 -3.10
N ALA A 193 -31.61 7.26 -4.14
CA ALA A 193 -33.07 7.26 -4.01
C ALA A 193 -33.65 5.86 -3.80
N GLY A 194 -32.97 4.82 -4.29
CA GLY A 194 -33.41 3.43 -4.15
C GLY A 194 -32.40 2.42 -4.70
N THR A 195 -32.63 1.14 -4.44
CA THR A 195 -31.80 0.01 -4.92
C THR A 195 -32.32 -0.63 -6.20
N GLU A 196 -33.39 -0.08 -6.78
CA GLU A 196 -34.04 -0.56 -8.00
C GLU A 196 -34.34 0.61 -8.92
N ASN A 197 -34.13 0.46 -10.23
CA ASN A 197 -34.52 1.44 -11.24
C ASN A 197 -34.88 0.79 -12.58
N GLN A 198 -35.85 1.36 -13.29
CA GLN A 198 -36.13 1.04 -14.69
C GLN A 198 -35.24 1.89 -15.59
N THR A 199 -34.48 1.28 -16.49
CA THR A 199 -33.43 1.95 -17.28
C THR A 199 -33.23 1.25 -18.63
N ARG A 200 -32.17 1.62 -19.35
CA ARG A 200 -31.78 1.03 -20.64
C ARG A 200 -30.27 0.84 -20.71
N LEU A 201 -29.84 -0.14 -21.50
CA LEU A 201 -28.43 -0.35 -21.82
C LEU A 201 -28.00 0.63 -22.92
N VAL A 202 -26.97 1.43 -22.64
CA VAL A 202 -26.46 2.46 -23.57
C VAL A 202 -25.33 1.91 -24.44
N LYS A 203 -24.43 1.16 -23.82
CA LYS A 203 -23.28 0.56 -24.50
C LYS A 203 -22.73 -0.60 -23.69
N TYR A 204 -21.97 -1.44 -24.36
CA TYR A 204 -21.25 -2.54 -23.74
C TYR A 204 -19.89 -2.73 -24.41
N ARG A 205 -18.98 -3.44 -23.76
CA ARG A 205 -17.76 -3.96 -24.37
C ARG A 205 -17.42 -5.33 -23.82
N LYS A 206 -16.66 -6.08 -24.60
CA LYS A 206 -16.11 -7.36 -24.18
C LYS A 206 -14.76 -7.14 -23.52
N VAL A 207 -14.46 -7.95 -22.51
CA VAL A 207 -13.22 -7.89 -21.76
C VAL A 207 -12.66 -9.30 -21.60
N LYS A 208 -11.35 -9.45 -21.80
CA LYS A 208 -10.65 -10.70 -21.59
C LYS A 208 -9.74 -10.59 -20.39
N THR A 209 -9.96 -11.46 -19.40
CA THR A 209 -9.14 -11.55 -18.19
C THR A 209 -8.68 -12.98 -18.01
N LYS A 210 -7.36 -13.23 -18.07
CA LYS A 210 -6.77 -14.57 -17.87
C LYS A 210 -7.43 -15.68 -18.72
N GLY A 211 -7.84 -15.35 -19.95
CA GLY A 211 -8.50 -16.29 -20.87
C GLY A 211 -10.00 -16.49 -20.65
N LYS A 212 -10.60 -15.91 -19.60
CA LYS A 212 -12.06 -15.87 -19.42
C LYS A 212 -12.61 -14.60 -20.08
N GLU A 213 -13.68 -14.76 -20.84
CA GLU A 213 -14.42 -13.65 -21.43
C GLU A 213 -15.47 -13.14 -20.44
N SER A 214 -15.56 -11.83 -20.29
CA SER A 214 -16.58 -11.14 -19.52
C SER A 214 -17.02 -9.87 -20.25
N PHE A 215 -18.02 -9.21 -19.70
CA PHE A 215 -18.65 -8.04 -20.31
C PHE A 215 -18.72 -6.89 -19.34
N GLN A 216 -18.61 -5.70 -19.90
CA GLN A 216 -18.83 -4.44 -19.22
C GLN A 216 -20.03 -3.75 -19.84
N LEU A 217 -21.00 -3.42 -19.01
CA LEU A 217 -22.28 -2.83 -19.37
C LEU A 217 -22.35 -1.41 -18.83
N VAL A 218 -22.97 -0.49 -19.57
CA VAL A 218 -23.24 0.87 -19.11
C VAL A 218 -24.72 1.17 -19.30
N LEU A 219 -25.37 1.51 -18.20
CA LEU A 219 -26.78 1.91 -18.17
C LEU A 219 -26.92 3.43 -18.24
N GLN A 220 -28.05 3.89 -18.80
CA GLN A 220 -28.40 5.32 -18.85
C GLN A 220 -28.53 5.91 -17.44
N GLU A 221 -29.21 5.18 -16.57
CA GLU A 221 -29.30 5.44 -15.13
C GLU A 221 -29.03 4.16 -14.36
N THR A 222 -28.29 4.23 -13.25
CA THR A 222 -27.93 3.05 -12.47
C THR A 222 -28.11 3.25 -10.96
N PRO A 223 -28.73 2.29 -10.25
CA PRO A 223 -28.75 2.28 -8.79
C PRO A 223 -27.46 1.69 -8.19
N PHE A 224 -26.58 1.09 -9.00
CA PHE A 224 -25.35 0.44 -8.57
C PHE A 224 -24.27 1.49 -8.24
N TYR A 225 -23.82 1.51 -6.99
CA TYR A 225 -22.71 2.33 -6.53
C TYR A 225 -21.43 1.70 -7.07
N ALA A 226 -20.64 2.53 -7.75
CA ALA A 226 -19.34 2.13 -8.24
C ALA A 226 -18.30 2.20 -7.13
N GLU A 227 -17.33 1.29 -7.16
CA GLU A 227 -16.20 1.27 -6.22
C GLU A 227 -15.58 2.68 -6.08
N SER A 228 -15.60 3.20 -4.84
CA SER A 228 -15.06 4.54 -4.56
C SER A 228 -14.85 4.75 -3.06
N GLY A 229 -13.79 5.50 -2.71
CA GLY A 229 -13.49 5.85 -1.32
C GLY A 229 -13.12 4.66 -0.43
N GLY A 230 -12.69 3.54 -1.02
CA GLY A 230 -12.42 2.27 -0.33
C GLY A 230 -13.62 1.33 -0.25
N GLN A 231 -14.83 1.80 -0.56
CA GLN A 231 -16.02 0.96 -0.66
C GLN A 231 -16.03 0.18 -1.97
N VAL A 232 -16.26 -1.14 -1.87
CA VAL A 232 -16.40 -2.03 -3.02
C VAL A 232 -17.67 -1.72 -3.83
N GLY A 233 -17.62 -1.99 -5.13
CA GLY A 233 -18.75 -1.84 -6.02
C GLY A 233 -19.92 -2.74 -5.65
N ASP A 234 -21.13 -2.33 -6.05
CA ASP A 234 -22.30 -3.18 -5.86
C ASP A 234 -22.37 -4.35 -6.82
N THR A 235 -23.09 -5.36 -6.34
CA THR A 235 -23.53 -6.53 -7.08
C THR A 235 -25.05 -6.60 -7.06
N GLY A 236 -25.61 -7.41 -7.94
CA GLY A 236 -27.06 -7.48 -8.13
C GLY A 236 -27.40 -8.10 -9.47
N THR A 237 -28.54 -7.71 -10.04
CA THR A 237 -29.05 -8.27 -11.29
C THR A 237 -29.57 -7.19 -12.23
N LEU A 238 -29.52 -7.49 -13.53
CA LEU A 238 -30.20 -6.76 -14.58
C LEU A 238 -31.20 -7.69 -15.26
N GLU A 239 -32.47 -7.32 -15.24
CA GLU A 239 -33.56 -8.11 -15.85
C GLU A 239 -33.93 -7.50 -17.22
N PHE A 240 -33.77 -8.28 -18.28
CA PHE A 240 -34.09 -7.97 -19.67
C PHE A 240 -35.29 -8.82 -20.11
N GLY A 241 -36.50 -8.41 -19.75
CA GLY A 241 -37.71 -9.21 -20.00
C GLY A 241 -37.73 -10.50 -19.18
N THR A 242 -37.47 -11.65 -19.82
CA THR A 242 -37.39 -12.96 -19.16
C THR A 242 -35.96 -13.39 -18.82
N GLU A 243 -34.95 -12.68 -19.30
CA GLU A 243 -33.55 -12.97 -19.05
C GLU A 243 -33.03 -12.16 -17.86
N THR A 244 -32.21 -12.78 -17.01
CA THR A 244 -31.56 -12.12 -15.88
C THR A 244 -30.05 -12.27 -16.00
N ILE A 245 -29.34 -11.14 -15.89
CA ILE A 245 -27.89 -11.07 -15.95
C ILE A 245 -27.35 -10.67 -14.58
N ASP A 246 -26.48 -11.49 -14.01
CA ASP A 246 -25.82 -11.19 -12.74
C ASP A 246 -24.71 -10.17 -12.90
N ILE A 247 -24.71 -9.16 -12.02
CA ILE A 247 -23.67 -8.14 -11.91
C ILE A 247 -22.73 -8.54 -10.78
N THR A 248 -21.46 -8.78 -11.14
CA THR A 248 -20.42 -9.27 -10.24
C THR A 248 -19.59 -8.15 -9.61
N ASP A 249 -19.55 -6.97 -10.24
CA ASP A 249 -18.86 -5.78 -9.73
C ASP A 249 -19.39 -4.52 -10.43
N THR A 250 -19.16 -3.35 -9.83
CA THR A 250 -19.47 -2.05 -10.43
C THR A 250 -18.31 -1.09 -10.21
N LYS A 251 -17.78 -0.51 -11.29
CA LYS A 251 -16.67 0.47 -11.24
C LYS A 251 -17.02 1.76 -11.97
N LYS A 252 -16.23 2.80 -11.70
CA LYS A 252 -16.36 4.09 -12.37
C LYS A 252 -15.10 4.40 -13.18
N GLU A 253 -15.27 4.60 -14.49
CA GLU A 253 -14.17 4.99 -15.40
C GLU A 253 -14.66 6.12 -16.31
N ASN A 254 -13.90 7.23 -16.42
CA ASN A 254 -14.24 8.37 -17.28
C ASN A 254 -15.71 8.86 -17.13
N ASP A 255 -16.17 8.98 -15.88
CA ASP A 255 -17.55 9.32 -15.52
C ASP A 255 -18.66 8.33 -15.90
N LEU A 256 -18.31 7.15 -16.41
CA LEU A 256 -19.24 6.06 -16.67
C LEU A 256 -19.31 5.12 -15.48
N PHE A 257 -20.52 4.71 -15.10
CA PHE A 257 -20.74 3.63 -14.15
C PHE A 257 -20.85 2.31 -14.92
N ILE A 258 -19.85 1.46 -14.76
CA ILE A 258 -19.65 0.25 -15.53
C ILE A 258 -20.01 -0.95 -14.66
N GLN A 259 -21.00 -1.73 -15.07
CA GLN A 259 -21.39 -2.98 -14.43
C GLN A 259 -20.67 -4.15 -15.11
N PHE A 260 -20.06 -5.03 -14.32
CA PHE A 260 -19.34 -6.21 -14.79
C PHE A 260 -20.27 -7.42 -14.75
N ALA A 261 -20.31 -8.18 -15.84
CA ALA A 261 -21.12 -9.38 -15.97
C ALA A 261 -20.35 -10.48 -16.71
N ASP A 262 -20.68 -11.74 -16.44
CA ASP A 262 -20.09 -12.89 -17.15
C ASP A 262 -20.84 -13.22 -18.46
N ALA A 263 -22.00 -12.60 -18.70
CA ALA A 263 -22.84 -12.82 -19.88
C ALA A 263 -23.48 -11.51 -20.40
N LEU A 264 -23.87 -11.52 -21.68
CA LEU A 264 -24.74 -10.51 -22.29
C LEU A 264 -26.16 -11.07 -22.46
N PRO A 265 -27.20 -10.22 -22.36
CA PRO A 265 -28.55 -10.64 -22.69
C PRO A 265 -28.72 -10.79 -24.21
N GLY A 266 -29.65 -11.64 -24.64
CA GLY A 266 -29.97 -11.85 -26.04
C GLY A 266 -30.59 -10.62 -26.71
N ASN A 267 -31.38 -9.82 -25.99
CA ASN A 267 -31.95 -8.57 -26.47
C ASN A 267 -31.35 -7.35 -25.75
N LEU A 268 -30.35 -6.74 -26.40
CA LEU A 268 -29.63 -5.57 -25.88
C LEU A 268 -30.44 -4.26 -25.93
N THR A 269 -31.56 -4.21 -26.66
CA THR A 269 -32.38 -2.99 -26.85
C THR A 269 -33.63 -2.95 -25.96
N ALA A 270 -33.89 -4.02 -25.21
CA ALA A 270 -35.01 -4.09 -24.29
C ALA A 270 -34.86 -3.11 -23.11
N GLY A 271 -35.97 -2.74 -22.50
CA GLY A 271 -35.97 -2.07 -21.19
C GLY A 271 -35.34 -2.99 -20.13
N VAL A 272 -34.62 -2.39 -19.19
CA VAL A 272 -33.84 -3.10 -18.16
C VAL A 272 -34.34 -2.73 -16.78
N THR A 273 -34.66 -3.73 -15.96
CA THR A 273 -34.84 -3.52 -14.52
C THR A 273 -33.53 -3.78 -13.81
N ALA A 274 -32.91 -2.73 -13.27
CA ALA A 274 -31.65 -2.81 -12.56
C ALA A 274 -31.89 -2.94 -11.05
N ARG A 275 -31.47 -4.05 -10.43
CA ARG A 275 -31.68 -4.35 -9.00
C ARG A 275 -30.35 -4.59 -8.29
N VAL A 276 -30.03 -3.75 -7.31
CA VAL A 276 -28.87 -3.97 -6.42
C VAL A 276 -29.21 -5.02 -5.35
N ASN A 277 -28.24 -5.82 -4.94
CA ASN A 277 -28.36 -6.66 -3.74
C ASN A 277 -28.45 -5.77 -2.49
N ALA A 278 -29.67 -5.46 -2.07
CA ALA A 278 -29.95 -4.51 -0.99
C ALA A 278 -29.35 -4.96 0.36
N GLU A 279 -29.37 -6.26 0.64
CA GLU A 279 -28.82 -6.82 1.89
C GLU A 279 -27.30 -6.64 1.94
N ARG A 280 -26.60 -6.92 0.83
CA ARG A 280 -25.16 -6.69 0.70
C ARG A 280 -24.82 -5.21 0.82
N ARG A 281 -25.56 -4.34 0.12
CA ARG A 281 -25.41 -2.88 0.20
C ARG A 281 -25.55 -2.38 1.64
N GLN A 282 -26.53 -2.90 2.38
CA GLN A 282 -26.76 -2.52 3.76
C GLN A 282 -25.56 -2.88 4.65
N ARG A 283 -25.02 -4.11 4.55
CA ARG A 283 -23.82 -4.53 5.29
C ARG A 283 -22.62 -3.62 5.00
N ILE A 284 -22.38 -3.34 3.71
CA ILE A 284 -21.32 -2.43 3.29
C ILE A 284 -21.52 -1.02 3.88
N SER A 285 -22.75 -0.51 3.87
CA SER A 285 -23.08 0.84 4.38
C SER A 285 -22.86 0.95 5.89
N VAL A 286 -23.11 -0.11 6.65
CA VAL A 286 -22.78 -0.20 8.08
C VAL A 286 -21.27 -0.07 8.28
N HIS A 287 -20.47 -0.84 7.54
CA HIS A 287 -19.01 -0.77 7.60
C HIS A 287 -18.45 0.58 7.13
N HIS A 288 -19.06 1.21 6.13
CA HIS A 288 -18.70 2.55 5.69
C HIS A 288 -18.89 3.56 6.82
N THR A 289 -20.07 3.54 7.46
CA THR A 289 -20.38 4.42 8.59
C THR A 289 -19.41 4.19 9.74
N ALA A 290 -19.12 2.92 10.05
CA ALA A 290 -18.14 2.55 11.07
C ALA A 290 -16.73 3.05 10.74
N THR A 291 -16.35 3.15 9.46
CA THR A 291 -15.05 3.72 9.05
C THR A 291 -14.92 5.18 9.45
N HIS A 292 -15.97 5.99 9.29
CA HIS A 292 -15.96 7.40 9.76
C HIS A 292 -15.84 7.50 11.27
N LEU A 293 -16.60 6.67 12.00
CA LEU A 293 -16.53 6.63 13.47
C LEU A 293 -15.14 6.20 13.95
N LEU A 294 -14.56 5.18 13.31
CA LEU A 294 -13.23 4.68 13.62
C LEU A 294 -12.18 5.76 13.39
N HIS A 295 -12.24 6.48 12.27
CA HIS A 295 -11.29 7.56 11.99
C HIS A 295 -11.38 8.69 13.04
N ALA A 296 -12.59 9.09 13.44
CA ALA A 296 -12.79 10.08 14.49
C ALA A 296 -12.29 9.61 15.86
N ALA A 297 -12.56 8.35 16.22
CA ALA A 297 -12.08 7.74 17.47
C ALA A 297 -10.55 7.66 17.50
N LEU A 298 -9.92 7.21 16.42
CA LEU A 298 -8.45 7.16 16.30
C LEU A 298 -7.82 8.55 16.48
N ARG A 299 -8.40 9.60 15.89
CA ARG A 299 -7.91 10.98 16.08
C ARG A 299 -8.07 11.47 17.52
N THR A 300 -9.09 10.98 18.22
CA THR A 300 -9.33 11.32 19.63
C THR A 300 -8.35 10.61 20.56
N VAL A 301 -8.04 9.34 20.30
CA VAL A 301 -7.16 8.53 21.15
C VAL A 301 -5.68 8.80 20.85
N LEU A 302 -5.31 8.81 19.56
CA LEU A 302 -3.92 8.87 19.13
C LEU A 302 -3.45 10.28 18.79
N GLY A 303 -4.37 11.20 18.47
CA GLY A 303 -4.07 12.59 18.11
C GLY A 303 -4.37 12.95 16.65
N THR A 304 -4.29 14.24 16.34
CA THR A 304 -4.74 14.82 15.05
C THR A 304 -3.83 14.52 13.86
N HIS A 305 -2.63 13.97 14.08
CA HIS A 305 -1.71 13.53 13.03
C HIS A 305 -2.16 12.24 12.33
N VAL A 306 -3.13 11.52 12.91
CA VAL A 306 -3.75 10.37 12.26
C VAL A 306 -4.45 10.84 10.99
N ALA A 307 -3.99 10.32 9.86
CA ALA A 307 -4.56 10.56 8.54
C ALA A 307 -4.75 9.23 7.83
N GLN A 308 -5.88 9.08 7.15
CA GLN A 308 -6.17 7.92 6.31
C GLN A 308 -5.09 7.76 5.22
N LYS A 309 -4.62 6.53 5.04
CA LYS A 309 -3.65 6.11 4.01
C LYS A 309 -4.22 5.05 3.07
N GLY A 310 -5.27 4.36 3.50
CA GLY A 310 -5.97 3.36 2.72
C GLY A 310 -7.27 2.96 3.41
N SER A 311 -8.23 2.44 2.66
CA SER A 311 -9.44 1.85 3.21
C SER A 311 -9.97 0.78 2.27
N LEU A 312 -10.51 -0.28 2.86
CA LEU A 312 -11.31 -1.29 2.19
C LEU A 312 -12.59 -1.44 3.01
N VAL A 313 -13.74 -1.35 2.35
CA VAL A 313 -15.05 -1.51 2.96
C VAL A 313 -15.84 -2.47 2.09
N ASN A 314 -16.03 -3.68 2.58
CA ASN A 314 -16.85 -4.71 1.94
C ASN A 314 -17.93 -5.21 2.91
N GLU A 315 -18.68 -6.21 2.52
CA GLU A 315 -19.80 -6.76 3.29
C GLU A 315 -19.38 -7.59 4.50
N GLU A 316 -18.15 -8.10 4.52
CA GLU A 316 -17.64 -8.98 5.57
C GLU A 316 -16.88 -8.21 6.65
N HIS A 317 -16.09 -7.22 6.24
CA HIS A 317 -15.24 -6.44 7.13
C HIS A 317 -14.90 -5.06 6.55
N LEU A 318 -14.33 -4.22 7.42
CA LEU A 318 -13.63 -3.00 7.02
C LEU A 318 -12.16 -3.09 7.41
N ARG A 319 -11.30 -2.53 6.56
CA ARG A 319 -9.89 -2.26 6.84
C ARG A 319 -9.66 -0.76 6.73
N PHE A 320 -9.02 -0.19 7.73
CA PHE A 320 -8.67 1.23 7.75
C PHE A 320 -7.17 1.39 8.00
N ASP A 321 -6.45 1.83 6.97
CA ASP A 321 -5.01 2.04 7.06
C ASP A 321 -4.77 3.52 7.36
N PHE A 322 -3.99 3.84 8.38
CA PHE A 322 -3.75 5.22 8.82
C PHE A 322 -2.29 5.47 9.17
N SER A 323 -1.87 6.74 9.16
CA SER A 323 -0.54 7.12 9.60
C SER A 323 -0.45 7.13 11.11
N HIS A 324 0.39 6.26 11.64
CA HIS A 324 0.83 6.28 13.02
C HIS A 324 2.29 5.81 13.07
N PHE A 325 3.03 6.31 14.06
CA PHE A 325 4.47 6.07 14.15
C PHE A 325 4.82 4.72 14.77
N THR A 326 3.91 4.23 15.60
CA THR A 326 4.08 3.07 16.47
C THR A 326 2.92 2.10 16.24
N LYS A 327 3.01 0.89 16.78
CA LYS A 327 1.80 0.05 16.90
C LYS A 327 0.91 0.62 18.01
N MET A 328 -0.40 0.52 17.83
CA MET A 328 -1.32 0.82 18.93
C MET A 328 -1.13 -0.21 20.04
N THR A 329 -1.17 0.28 21.27
CA THR A 329 -1.25 -0.55 22.48
C THR A 329 -2.64 -1.16 22.63
N ASP A 330 -2.75 -2.23 23.41
CA ASP A 330 -4.05 -2.89 23.67
C ASP A 330 -5.04 -1.92 24.34
N ASP A 331 -4.56 -1.03 25.23
CA ASP A 331 -5.38 0.01 25.86
C ASP A 331 -5.89 1.05 24.85
N GLU A 332 -5.05 1.49 23.91
CA GLU A 332 -5.46 2.41 22.85
C GLU A 332 -6.48 1.77 21.90
N ILE A 333 -6.32 0.48 21.59
CA ILE A 333 -7.29 -0.30 20.80
C ILE A 333 -8.62 -0.37 21.54
N HIS A 334 -8.59 -0.77 22.81
CA HIS A 334 -9.80 -0.89 23.63
C HIS A 334 -10.52 0.45 23.78
N ARG A 335 -9.78 1.54 24.02
CA ARG A 335 -10.37 2.88 24.12
C ARG A 335 -10.98 3.35 22.79
N THR A 336 -10.34 3.04 21.67
CA THR A 336 -10.88 3.35 20.34
C THR A 336 -12.19 2.59 20.11
N GLU A 337 -12.22 1.29 20.43
CA GLU A 337 -13.41 0.46 20.34
C GLU A 337 -14.56 0.97 21.23
N GLN A 338 -14.26 1.36 22.48
CA GLN A 338 -15.25 1.95 23.39
C GLN A 338 -15.89 3.21 22.80
N ILE A 339 -15.08 4.15 22.27
CA ILE A 339 -15.58 5.38 21.67
C ILE A 339 -16.47 5.08 20.47
N VAL A 340 -16.07 4.17 19.58
CA VAL A 340 -16.87 3.79 18.42
C VAL A 340 -18.22 3.23 18.86
N ASN A 341 -18.23 2.28 19.80
CA ASN A 341 -19.46 1.68 20.30
C ASN A 341 -20.36 2.69 21.04
N GLU A 342 -19.79 3.63 21.77
CA GLU A 342 -20.54 4.73 22.40
C GLU A 342 -21.24 5.59 21.34
N LYS A 343 -20.53 5.96 20.26
CA LYS A 343 -21.11 6.75 19.16
C LYS A 343 -22.17 6.00 18.38
N ILE A 344 -22.02 4.68 18.21
CA ILE A 344 -23.07 3.83 17.64
C ILE A 344 -24.33 3.89 18.52
N ARG A 345 -24.19 3.72 19.85
CA ARG A 345 -25.33 3.76 20.80
C ARG A 345 -26.01 5.12 20.87
N GLN A 346 -25.28 6.21 20.62
CA GLN A 346 -25.86 7.56 20.52
C GLN A 346 -26.78 7.73 19.32
N ASN A 347 -26.73 6.81 18.33
CA ASN A 347 -27.57 6.83 17.14
C ASN A 347 -27.59 8.22 16.45
N ILE A 348 -26.40 8.79 16.28
CA ILE A 348 -26.23 10.13 15.72
C ILE A 348 -26.73 10.14 14.27
N PRO A 349 -27.63 11.06 13.89
CA PRO A 349 -28.15 11.12 12.53
C PRO A 349 -27.05 11.47 11.52
N VAL A 350 -26.97 10.68 10.45
CA VAL A 350 -26.08 10.94 9.30
C VAL A 350 -26.83 11.84 8.31
N ILE A 351 -26.30 13.04 8.05
CA ILE A 351 -26.93 14.06 7.20
C ILE A 351 -26.02 14.36 6.01
N ILE A 352 -26.55 14.23 4.79
CA ILE A 352 -25.87 14.61 3.55
C ILE A 352 -26.43 15.95 3.09
N LYS A 353 -25.56 16.92 2.80
CA LYS A 353 -25.93 18.24 2.26
C LYS A 353 -25.07 18.56 1.05
N TRP A 354 -25.72 19.08 0.00
CA TRP A 354 -25.03 19.64 -1.15
C TRP A 354 -24.63 21.08 -0.82
N MET A 355 -23.34 21.39 -0.97
CA MET A 355 -22.81 22.72 -0.70
C MET A 355 -22.21 23.28 -1.99
N ASN A 356 -22.46 24.56 -2.26
CA ASN A 356 -21.76 25.26 -3.34
C ASN A 356 -20.26 25.32 -2.99
N LYS A 357 -19.42 25.01 -3.97
CA LYS A 357 -17.97 25.06 -3.82
C LYS A 357 -17.45 26.49 -3.81
#